data_AF-A0A078HVJ5-F1
#
_entry.id   AF-A0A078HVJ5-F1
#
_cell.length_a   1.000
_cell.length_b   1.000
_cell.length_c   1.000
_cell.angle_alpha   90.00
_cell.angle_beta   90.00
_cell.angle_gamma   90.00
#
_symmetry.space_group_name_H-M   'P 1'
#
loop_
_entity.id
_entity.type
_entity.pdbx_description
1 polymer ?
#
loop_
_entity_poly.entity_id
_entity_poly.type
_entity_poly.pdbx_seq_one_letter_code
_entity_poly.pdbx_strand_id
1 'polypeptide(L)'
;MSPATELNGSFLSRLSFRRNQIVSMDVNHEQQLQELEYFKNHVSERFSEFISPSPPSDPILSIPWLRNLLHVFISCETEFKEVLPTTAQISKTPSLEKVLSEMLDRILKSLDICNAVVNGIESVKQSRRLAEIAVTALKQRPLCSGSVRRAKRALTSLLVSLNADVKDRNSGGGSSRRRITSRSWSFGQRSSHVGKNWSAAKQIQAMVANLVLPRGAEAMPVYIMSSVMVLVMWVLVAAVPCQTSSVPVAPLQLPKHQSWASNAVNVQERVGEEVKRKEKRGGGLMEEMQRMESVGLFLMEFTERFRFPGEEEEEVEEKVDEMDEICRRMEVELEDLQRQVRAVFQRLVRIRLEIVSVLDLNL
;
A
#
# COMPACT_ATOMS: atom_id res chain seq x y z
N MET A 1 5.55 45.70 -77.79
CA MET A 1 6.64 46.02 -76.85
C MET A 1 6.10 45.83 -75.44
N SER A 2 6.59 44.82 -74.72
CA SER A 2 6.45 44.72 -73.25
C SER A 2 7.49 45.66 -72.59
N PRO A 3 7.38 46.00 -71.30
CA PRO A 3 7.80 45.10 -70.20
C PRO A 3 6.72 44.98 -69.10
N ALA A 4 6.43 43.80 -68.54
CA ALA A 4 7.22 42.94 -67.65
C ALA A 4 7.05 43.31 -66.15
N THR A 5 6.41 42.36 -65.48
CA THR A 5 6.10 42.15 -64.07
C THR A 5 7.27 42.32 -63.10
N GLU A 6 7.05 43.02 -61.99
CA GLU A 6 7.76 42.78 -60.73
C GLU A 6 6.75 42.39 -59.65
N LEU A 7 6.61 41.09 -59.43
CA LEU A 7 5.88 40.48 -58.31
C LEU A 7 6.93 39.65 -57.56
N ASN A 8 7.77 40.34 -56.79
CA ASN A 8 8.89 39.72 -56.08
C ASN A 8 8.64 39.76 -54.56
N GLY A 9 8.74 38.58 -53.93
CA GLY A 9 8.86 38.42 -52.49
C GLY A 9 7.61 37.98 -51.73
N SER A 10 7.29 36.69 -51.74
CA SER A 10 6.56 36.04 -50.61
C SER A 10 6.53 34.50 -50.61
N PHE A 11 7.38 33.81 -51.38
CA PHE A 11 7.42 32.33 -51.32
C PHE A 11 8.40 31.77 -50.30
N LEU A 12 9.48 32.49 -49.95
CA LEU A 12 10.48 32.00 -48.99
C LEU A 12 10.03 32.12 -47.52
N SER A 13 9.19 33.11 -47.17
CA SER A 13 8.68 33.25 -45.80
C SER A 13 7.73 32.12 -45.39
N ARG A 14 7.00 31.51 -46.34
CA ARG A 14 6.12 30.35 -46.05
C ARG A 14 6.88 29.03 -45.82
N LEU A 15 8.06 28.88 -46.44
CA LEU A 15 8.92 27.71 -46.23
C LEU A 15 9.72 27.80 -44.92
N SER A 16 10.09 29.01 -44.50
CA SER A 16 10.73 29.26 -43.20
C SER A 16 9.80 28.99 -42.02
N PHE A 17 8.52 29.35 -42.12
CA PHE A 17 7.52 29.08 -41.08
C PHE A 17 7.31 27.59 -40.82
N ARG A 18 7.22 26.75 -41.87
CA ARG A 18 7.15 25.29 -41.68
C ARG A 18 8.43 24.71 -41.07
N ARG A 19 9.60 25.24 -41.45
CA ARG A 19 10.89 24.73 -40.96
C ARG A 19 11.10 25.03 -39.47
N ASN A 20 10.77 26.24 -39.01
CA ASN A 20 10.86 26.60 -37.60
C ASN A 20 9.82 25.86 -36.74
N GLN A 21 8.64 25.57 -37.28
CA GLN A 21 7.62 24.79 -36.58
C GLN A 21 8.04 23.31 -36.41
N ILE A 22 8.68 22.72 -37.42
CA ILE A 22 9.22 21.34 -37.35
C ILE A 22 10.39 21.27 -36.35
N VAL A 23 11.34 22.21 -36.41
CA VAL A 23 12.47 22.25 -35.46
C VAL A 23 12.00 22.48 -34.01
N SER A 24 11.00 23.32 -33.79
CA SER A 24 10.42 23.55 -32.46
C SER A 24 9.61 22.35 -31.93
N MET A 25 8.97 21.57 -32.80
CA MET A 25 8.27 20.34 -32.42
C MET A 25 9.26 19.21 -32.10
N ASP A 26 10.36 19.10 -32.85
CA ASP A 26 11.41 18.09 -32.62
C ASP A 26 12.14 18.34 -31.29
N VAL A 27 12.49 19.59 -30.98
CA VAL A 27 13.15 19.94 -29.69
C VAL A 27 12.27 19.62 -28.49
N ASN A 28 10.96 19.87 -28.58
CA ASN A 28 10.01 19.60 -27.50
C ASN A 28 9.77 18.09 -27.30
N HIS A 29 9.82 17.31 -28.39
CA HIS A 29 9.71 15.85 -28.34
C HIS A 29 10.97 15.19 -27.77
N GLU A 30 12.16 15.67 -28.14
CA GLU A 30 13.43 15.20 -27.57
C GLU A 30 13.51 15.45 -26.06
N GLN A 31 13.11 16.65 -25.61
CA GLN A 31 13.05 16.97 -24.19
C GLN A 31 12.08 16.05 -23.42
N GLN A 32 10.88 15.81 -23.98
CA GLN A 32 9.91 14.89 -23.36
C GLN A 32 10.45 13.46 -23.23
N LEU A 33 11.14 12.96 -24.26
CA LEU A 33 11.76 11.63 -24.22
C LEU A 33 12.88 11.56 -23.18
N GLN A 34 13.66 12.63 -23.02
CA GLN A 34 14.69 12.73 -22.00
C GLN A 34 14.11 12.75 -20.58
N GLU A 35 13.07 13.54 -20.32
CA GLU A 35 12.37 13.60 -19.03
C GLU A 35 11.71 12.25 -18.69
N LEU A 36 11.08 11.59 -19.68
CA LEU A 36 10.52 10.26 -19.52
C LEU A 36 11.60 9.23 -19.17
N GLU A 37 12.74 9.26 -19.86
CA GLU A 37 13.83 8.31 -19.61
C GLU A 37 14.45 8.54 -18.23
N TYR A 38 14.63 9.80 -17.82
CA TYR A 38 15.05 10.14 -16.45
C TYR A 38 14.06 9.59 -15.41
N PHE A 39 12.76 9.80 -15.61
CA PHE A 39 11.73 9.29 -14.69
C PHE A 39 11.74 7.75 -14.60
N LYS A 40 11.85 7.06 -15.74
CA LYS A 40 11.98 5.59 -15.78
C LYS A 40 13.20 5.11 -15.00
N ASN A 41 14.34 5.79 -15.19
CA ASN A 41 15.59 5.44 -14.50
C ASN A 41 15.50 5.70 -13.01
N HIS A 42 14.90 6.81 -12.58
CA HIS A 42 14.64 7.10 -11.17
C HIS A 42 13.77 6.03 -10.52
N VAL A 43 12.62 5.68 -11.13
CA VAL A 43 11.74 4.62 -10.62
C VAL A 43 12.51 3.30 -10.54
N SER A 44 13.28 2.95 -11.57
CA SER A 44 14.11 1.76 -11.59
C SER A 44 15.13 1.74 -10.46
N GLU A 45 15.85 2.84 -10.24
CA GLU A 45 16.85 3.00 -9.19
C GLU A 45 16.22 2.86 -7.80
N ARG A 46 15.15 3.60 -7.51
CA ARG A 46 14.47 3.55 -6.21
C ARG A 46 14.00 2.15 -5.86
N PHE A 47 13.42 1.41 -6.81
CA PHE A 47 13.03 0.03 -6.58
C PHE A 47 14.23 -0.91 -6.48
N SER A 48 15.32 -0.66 -7.20
CA SER A 48 16.55 -1.46 -7.07
C SER A 48 17.19 -1.30 -5.68
N GLU A 49 17.26 -0.07 -5.16
CA GLU A 49 17.76 0.25 -3.81
C GLU A 49 16.88 -0.40 -2.75
N PHE A 50 15.56 -0.34 -2.92
CA PHE A 50 14.59 -0.95 -2.02
C PHE A 50 14.71 -2.48 -1.92
N ILE A 51 15.03 -3.15 -3.03
CA ILE A 51 15.14 -4.61 -3.11
C ILE A 51 16.53 -5.09 -2.68
N SER A 52 17.52 -4.20 -2.74
CA SER A 52 18.91 -4.48 -2.41
C SER A 52 19.05 -4.85 -0.93
N PRO A 53 19.71 -5.97 -0.61
CA PRO A 53 19.92 -6.38 0.77
C PRO A 53 20.97 -5.46 1.42
N SER A 54 20.53 -4.42 2.14
CA SER A 54 21.40 -3.69 3.07
C SER A 54 21.30 -4.32 4.46
N PRO A 55 22.42 -4.64 5.16
CA PRO A 55 22.38 -5.20 6.50
C PRO A 55 22.18 -4.11 7.59
N PRO A 56 21.36 -4.35 8.63
CA PRO A 56 20.45 -5.49 8.80
C PRO A 56 19.23 -5.35 7.87
N SER A 57 18.95 -6.39 7.06
CA SER A 57 17.79 -6.37 6.15
C SER A 57 16.53 -6.55 6.98
N ASP A 58 15.66 -5.55 6.96
CA ASP A 58 14.34 -5.64 7.57
C ASP A 58 13.55 -6.81 6.97
N PRO A 59 12.83 -7.62 7.78
CA PRO A 59 11.97 -8.66 7.28
C PRO A 59 10.95 -8.11 6.29
N ILE A 60 10.63 -8.88 5.25
CA ILE A 60 9.60 -8.51 4.28
C ILE A 60 8.25 -8.29 4.99
N LEU A 61 7.55 -7.22 4.63
CA LEU A 61 6.29 -6.78 5.26
C LEU A 61 6.39 -6.39 6.75
N SER A 62 7.59 -6.19 7.30
CA SER A 62 7.75 -5.49 8.58
C SER A 62 7.35 -4.01 8.47
N ILE A 63 7.10 -3.35 9.60
CA ILE A 63 6.75 -1.92 9.61
C ILE A 63 7.84 -1.06 8.97
N PRO A 64 9.15 -1.21 9.29
CA PRO A 64 10.22 -0.47 8.62
C PRO A 64 10.24 -0.71 7.11
N TRP A 65 10.05 -1.96 6.66
CA TRP A 65 10.00 -2.30 5.24
C TRP A 65 8.83 -1.61 4.52
N LEU A 66 7.64 -1.59 5.14
CA LEU A 66 6.46 -0.89 4.60
C LEU A 66 6.69 0.63 4.54
N ARG A 67 7.32 1.21 5.56
CA ARG A 67 7.68 2.64 5.55
C ARG A 67 8.65 2.96 4.41
N ASN A 68 9.66 2.13 4.20
CA ASN A 68 10.59 2.31 3.09
C ASN A 68 9.88 2.23 1.73
N LEU A 69 8.91 1.32 1.57
CA LEU A 69 8.07 1.27 0.36
C LEU A 69 7.27 2.57 0.15
N LEU A 70 6.73 3.16 1.21
CA LEU A 70 6.03 4.45 1.12
C LEU A 70 6.99 5.60 0.80
N HIS A 71 8.23 5.55 1.29
CA HIS A 71 9.28 6.50 0.89
C HIS A 71 9.60 6.39 -0.61
N VAL A 72 9.72 5.18 -1.15
CA VAL A 72 9.89 4.95 -2.60
C VAL A 72 8.72 5.53 -3.38
N PHE A 73 7.47 5.27 -2.95
CA PHE A 73 6.28 5.84 -3.58
C PHE A 73 6.32 7.37 -3.63
N ILE A 74 6.64 8.01 -2.49
CA ILE A 74 6.72 9.47 -2.38
C ILE A 74 7.83 10.04 -3.28
N SER A 75 8.96 9.33 -3.39
CA SER A 75 10.07 9.70 -4.27
C SER A 75 9.66 9.63 -5.75
N CYS A 76 8.99 8.56 -6.17
CA CYS A 76 8.46 8.43 -7.54
C CYS A 76 7.40 9.50 -7.82
N GLU A 77 6.54 9.80 -6.85
CA GLU A 77 5.51 10.83 -6.98
C GLU A 77 6.09 12.23 -7.16
N THR A 78 7.20 12.53 -6.49
CA THR A 78 7.87 13.83 -6.59
C THR A 78 8.42 14.06 -8.00
N GLU A 79 9.08 13.06 -8.60
CA GLU A 79 9.54 13.17 -9.99
C GLU A 79 8.39 13.14 -11.00
N PHE A 80 7.33 12.37 -10.74
CA PHE A 80 6.16 12.34 -11.61
C PHE A 80 5.52 13.72 -11.78
N LYS A 81 5.54 14.55 -10.73
CA LYS A 81 5.02 15.93 -10.77
C LYS A 81 5.77 16.84 -11.71
N GLU A 82 7.07 16.64 -11.86
CA GLU A 82 7.88 17.44 -12.78
C GLU A 82 7.61 17.04 -14.24
N VAL A 83 7.32 15.76 -14.50
CA VAL A 83 7.08 15.24 -15.86
C VAL A 83 5.63 15.44 -16.33
N LEU A 84 4.67 15.56 -15.40
CA LEU A 84 3.25 15.68 -15.71
C LEU A 84 2.90 16.94 -16.55
N PRO A 85 3.42 18.16 -16.25
CA PRO A 85 3.18 19.36 -17.05
C PRO A 85 3.70 19.23 -18.48
N THR A 86 4.92 18.72 -18.67
CA THR A 86 5.49 18.49 -20.01
C THR A 86 4.64 17.50 -20.80
N THR A 87 4.18 16.44 -20.14
CA THR A 87 3.26 15.45 -20.71
C THR A 87 1.93 16.08 -21.13
N ALA A 88 1.40 17.01 -20.33
CA ALA A 88 0.13 17.68 -20.58
C ALA A 88 0.18 18.73 -21.70
N GLN A 89 1.27 19.50 -21.79
CA GLN A 89 1.38 20.64 -22.71
C GLN A 89 1.45 20.26 -24.19
N ILE A 90 1.96 19.06 -24.50
CA ILE A 90 2.32 18.65 -25.87
C ILE A 90 1.23 17.77 -26.48
N SER A 91 0.43 17.13 -25.63
CA SER A 91 -0.42 16.01 -26.01
C SER A 91 -1.90 16.37 -25.85
N LYS A 92 -2.45 17.11 -26.82
CA LYS A 92 -3.91 17.27 -26.99
C LYS A 92 -4.55 16.00 -27.57
N THR A 93 -4.12 14.83 -27.10
CA THR A 93 -4.51 13.54 -27.64
C THR A 93 -5.61 12.92 -26.78
N PRO A 94 -6.73 12.46 -27.38
CA PRO A 94 -7.81 11.79 -26.66
C PRO A 94 -7.35 10.58 -25.84
N SER A 95 -6.23 9.97 -26.21
CA SER A 95 -5.58 8.90 -25.46
C SER A 95 -5.02 9.35 -24.11
N LEU A 96 -4.43 10.54 -24.02
CA LEU A 96 -3.88 11.06 -22.77
C LEU A 96 -5.01 11.43 -21.80
N GLU A 97 -6.04 12.13 -22.28
CA GLU A 97 -7.23 12.48 -21.48
C GLU A 97 -7.89 11.25 -20.86
N LYS A 98 -8.01 10.17 -21.64
CA LYS A 98 -8.50 8.88 -21.15
C LYS A 98 -7.64 8.32 -20.03
N VAL A 99 -6.31 8.27 -20.21
CA VAL A 99 -5.39 7.71 -19.21
C VAL A 99 -5.35 8.56 -17.94
N LEU A 100 -5.42 9.89 -18.06
CA LEU A 100 -5.55 10.81 -16.92
C LEU A 100 -6.88 10.60 -16.17
N SER A 101 -7.99 10.44 -16.89
CA SER A 101 -9.31 10.16 -16.30
C SER A 101 -9.31 8.83 -15.54
N GLU A 102 -8.68 7.80 -16.09
CA GLU A 102 -8.49 6.52 -15.40
C GLU A 102 -7.56 6.66 -14.18
N MET A 103 -6.53 7.52 -14.24
CA MET A 103 -5.68 7.80 -13.08
C MET A 103 -6.46 8.50 -11.97
N LEU A 104 -7.36 9.43 -12.28
CA LEU A 104 -8.25 10.05 -11.30
C LEU A 104 -9.11 9.02 -10.56
N ASP A 105 -9.66 8.06 -11.29
CA ASP A 105 -10.42 6.95 -10.73
C ASP A 105 -9.55 6.05 -9.82
N ARG A 106 -8.31 5.74 -10.23
CA ARG A 106 -7.35 5.00 -9.40
C ARG A 106 -6.93 5.77 -8.14
N ILE A 107 -6.82 7.10 -8.23
CA ILE A 107 -6.53 7.94 -7.06
C ILE A 107 -7.67 7.85 -6.05
N LEU A 108 -8.93 7.96 -6.47
CA LEU A 108 -10.07 7.82 -5.55
C LEU A 108 -10.07 6.48 -4.83
N LYS A 109 -9.82 5.38 -5.55
CA LYS A 109 -9.71 4.04 -4.96
C LYS A 109 -8.52 3.94 -3.98
N SER A 110 -7.41 4.57 -4.31
CA SER A 110 -6.22 4.63 -3.44
C SER A 110 -6.48 5.42 -2.15
N LEU A 111 -7.28 6.49 -2.22
CA LEU A 111 -7.70 7.26 -1.04
C LEU A 111 -8.58 6.40 -0.12
N ASP A 112 -9.52 5.63 -0.69
CA ASP A 112 -10.34 4.68 0.08
C ASP A 112 -9.48 3.59 0.75
N ILE A 113 -8.48 3.07 0.04
CA ILE A 113 -7.53 2.10 0.57
C ILE A 113 -6.70 2.71 1.70
N CYS A 114 -6.18 3.92 1.54
CA CYS A 114 -5.44 4.63 2.59
C CYS A 114 -6.28 4.80 3.87
N ASN A 115 -7.57 5.16 3.74
CA ASN A 115 -8.48 5.23 4.88
C ASN A 115 -8.68 3.87 5.56
N ALA A 116 -8.84 2.80 4.76
CA ALA A 116 -8.96 1.47 5.31
C ALA A 116 -7.68 0.98 6.00
N VAL A 117 -6.51 1.28 5.44
CA VAL A 117 -5.21 0.98 6.02
C VAL A 117 -5.03 1.71 7.35
N VAL A 118 -5.40 3.00 7.44
CA VAL A 118 -5.37 3.74 8.72
C VAL A 118 -6.27 3.08 9.77
N ASN A 119 -7.46 2.63 9.40
CA ASN A 119 -8.35 1.91 10.33
C ASN A 119 -7.80 0.53 10.70
N GLY A 120 -7.14 -0.15 9.76
CA GLY A 120 -6.44 -1.40 10.00
C GLY A 120 -5.29 -1.23 10.98
N ILE A 121 -4.48 -0.18 10.84
CA ILE A 121 -3.43 0.20 11.79
C ILE A 121 -4.00 0.44 13.19
N GLU A 122 -5.15 1.11 13.32
CA GLU A 122 -5.80 1.29 14.61
C GLU A 122 -6.25 -0.05 15.22
N SER A 123 -6.71 -1.00 14.39
CA SER A 123 -7.02 -2.36 14.83
C SER A 123 -5.76 -3.11 15.31
N VAL A 124 -4.62 -2.90 14.65
CA VAL A 124 -3.32 -3.45 15.12
C VAL A 124 -2.92 -2.83 16.45
N LYS A 125 -3.08 -1.52 16.63
CA LYS A 125 -2.83 -0.84 17.92
C LYS A 125 -3.69 -1.41 19.03
N GLN A 126 -4.94 -1.79 18.74
CA GLN A 126 -5.80 -2.46 19.70
C GLN A 126 -5.28 -3.86 20.07
N SER A 127 -4.85 -4.66 19.10
CA SER A 127 -4.21 -5.96 19.35
C SER A 127 -2.95 -5.80 20.23
N ARG A 128 -2.08 -4.83 19.91
CA ARG A 128 -0.91 -4.49 20.73
C ARG A 128 -1.29 -4.20 22.19
N ARG A 129 -2.32 -3.39 22.44
CA ARG A 129 -2.81 -3.11 23.82
C ARG A 129 -3.29 -4.36 24.55
N LEU A 130 -3.90 -5.32 23.85
CA LEU A 130 -4.31 -6.61 24.44
C LEU A 130 -3.08 -7.45 24.81
N ALA A 131 -2.05 -7.46 23.99
CA ALA A 131 -0.78 -8.11 24.29
C ALA A 131 -0.09 -7.48 25.52
N GLU A 132 -0.04 -6.15 25.63
CA GLU A 132 0.50 -5.45 26.81
C GLU A 132 -0.21 -5.82 28.11
N ILE A 133 -1.53 -5.98 28.06
CA ILE A 133 -2.32 -6.45 29.21
C ILE A 133 -1.87 -7.85 29.63
N ALA A 134 -1.62 -8.75 28.69
CA ALA A 134 -1.12 -10.09 28.96
C ALA A 134 0.30 -10.05 29.56
N VAL A 135 1.21 -9.29 28.94
CA VAL A 135 2.58 -9.07 29.43
C VAL A 135 2.57 -8.55 30.87
N THR A 136 1.83 -7.48 31.13
CA THR A 136 1.75 -6.87 32.47
C THR A 136 1.23 -7.85 33.52
N ALA A 137 0.31 -8.76 33.14
CA ALA A 137 -0.19 -9.78 34.06
C ALA A 137 0.84 -10.89 34.32
N LEU A 138 1.55 -11.35 33.29
CA LEU A 138 2.53 -12.43 33.39
C LEU A 138 3.89 -11.99 33.96
N LYS A 139 4.18 -10.69 33.99
CA LYS A 139 5.36 -10.14 34.70
C LYS A 139 5.18 -10.00 36.22
N GLN A 140 3.97 -10.19 36.76
CA GLN A 140 3.76 -10.11 38.20
C GLN A 140 4.46 -11.26 38.93
N ARG A 141 5.09 -10.96 40.07
CA ARG A 141 5.75 -11.94 40.94
C ARG A 141 5.25 -11.75 42.39
N PRO A 142 4.90 -12.84 43.12
CA PRO A 142 4.77 -14.22 42.63
C PRO A 142 3.61 -14.35 41.62
N LEU A 143 3.74 -15.29 40.68
CA LEU A 143 2.67 -15.58 39.73
C LEU A 143 1.47 -16.19 40.47
N CYS A 144 0.34 -15.49 40.44
CA CYS A 144 -0.89 -15.96 41.04
C CYS A 144 -1.92 -16.38 39.97
N SER A 145 -2.83 -17.28 40.35
CA SER A 145 -3.92 -17.75 39.47
C SER A 145 -4.80 -16.61 38.92
N GLY A 146 -4.91 -15.49 39.66
CA GLY A 146 -5.60 -14.28 39.22
C GLY A 146 -4.93 -13.61 38.02
N SER A 147 -3.61 -13.43 38.07
CA SER A 147 -2.80 -12.82 37.01
C SER A 147 -2.81 -13.68 35.75
N VAL A 148 -2.65 -15.00 35.89
CA VAL A 148 -2.74 -15.95 34.77
C VAL A 148 -4.13 -15.92 34.12
N ARG A 149 -5.21 -15.85 34.91
CA ARG A 149 -6.57 -15.72 34.38
C ARG A 149 -6.80 -14.39 33.63
N ARG A 150 -6.16 -13.30 34.08
CA ARG A 150 -6.19 -12.00 33.38
C ARG A 150 -5.45 -12.10 32.05
N ALA A 151 -4.25 -12.67 32.05
CA ALA A 151 -3.47 -12.91 30.85
C ALA A 151 -4.24 -13.77 29.84
N LYS A 152 -4.83 -14.89 30.28
CA LYS A 152 -5.64 -15.77 29.44
C LYS A 152 -6.77 -15.04 28.72
N ARG A 153 -7.51 -14.17 29.44
CA ARG A 153 -8.59 -13.37 28.83
C ARG A 153 -8.05 -12.41 27.76
N ALA A 154 -6.96 -11.72 28.06
CA ALA A 154 -6.34 -10.77 27.14
C ALA A 154 -5.81 -11.47 25.88
N LEU A 155 -5.11 -12.59 26.05
CA LEU A 155 -4.62 -13.44 24.96
C LEU A 155 -5.76 -14.02 24.12
N THR A 156 -6.89 -14.37 24.74
CA THR A 156 -8.06 -14.89 24.01
C THR A 156 -8.62 -13.80 23.10
N SER A 157 -8.78 -12.59 23.62
CA SER A 157 -9.22 -11.45 22.83
C SER A 157 -8.22 -11.08 21.72
N LEU A 158 -6.92 -11.15 22.01
CA LEU A 158 -5.84 -10.90 21.05
C LEU A 158 -5.89 -11.88 19.87
N LEU A 159 -5.91 -13.19 20.15
CA LEU A 159 -5.90 -14.20 19.08
C LEU A 159 -7.17 -14.14 18.23
N VAL A 160 -8.31 -13.76 18.82
CA VAL A 160 -9.55 -13.50 18.09
C VAL A 160 -9.44 -12.25 17.21
N SER A 161 -8.81 -11.16 17.69
CA SER A 161 -8.64 -9.94 16.90
C SER A 161 -7.68 -10.13 15.73
N LEU A 162 -6.58 -10.87 15.95
CA LEU A 162 -5.62 -11.20 14.88
C LEU A 162 -6.25 -12.07 13.79
N ASN A 163 -7.22 -12.94 14.13
CA ASN A 163 -7.87 -13.86 13.19
C ASN A 163 -9.27 -13.42 12.71
N ALA A 164 -9.67 -12.16 12.92
CA ALA A 164 -11.03 -11.69 12.66
C ALA A 164 -11.51 -11.90 11.20
N ASP A 165 -10.62 -11.78 10.21
CA ASP A 165 -10.96 -11.94 8.78
C ASP A 165 -11.37 -13.38 8.39
N VAL A 166 -10.94 -14.41 9.13
CA VAL A 166 -11.33 -15.82 8.85
C VAL A 166 -12.78 -16.10 9.27
N LYS A 167 -13.28 -15.39 10.29
CA LYS A 167 -14.62 -15.64 10.83
C LYS A 167 -15.73 -15.16 9.89
N ASP A 168 -15.48 -14.10 9.13
CA ASP A 168 -16.41 -13.61 8.10
C ASP A 168 -16.43 -14.52 6.86
N ARG A 169 -15.34 -15.26 6.58
CA ARG A 169 -15.30 -16.27 5.50
C ARG A 169 -16.23 -17.45 5.74
N ASN A 170 -16.40 -17.88 6.99
CA ASN A 170 -17.21 -19.05 7.35
C ASN A 170 -18.68 -18.73 7.68
N SER A 171 -19.07 -17.46 7.69
CA SER A 171 -20.42 -17.03 8.11
C SER A 171 -21.44 -16.96 6.94
N GLY A 172 -21.23 -17.77 5.91
CA GLY A 172 -22.15 -18.02 4.80
C GLY A 172 -23.01 -19.26 5.01
N GLY A 173 -23.69 -19.37 6.16
CA GLY A 173 -24.58 -20.50 6.47
C GLY A 173 -25.23 -20.31 7.84
N GLY A 174 -26.54 -20.14 7.88
CA GLY A 174 -27.27 -19.75 9.07
C GLY A 174 -27.17 -20.74 10.24
N SER A 175 -27.17 -20.22 11.47
CA SER A 175 -28.09 -20.69 12.52
C SER A 175 -27.99 -19.82 13.77
N SER A 176 -29.14 -19.58 14.36
CA SER A 176 -29.36 -18.96 15.66
C SER A 176 -28.78 -19.80 16.81
N ARG A 177 -28.59 -19.14 17.96
CA ARG A 177 -28.31 -19.66 19.31
C ARG A 177 -26.88 -20.09 19.66
N ARG A 178 -26.17 -19.14 20.29
CA ARG A 178 -25.92 -19.21 21.74
C ARG A 178 -25.53 -17.84 22.28
N ARG A 179 -26.49 -17.16 22.92
CA ARG A 179 -26.20 -16.08 23.88
C ARG A 179 -25.50 -16.73 25.06
N ILE A 180 -24.17 -16.69 25.10
CA ILE A 180 -23.45 -16.73 26.37
C ILE A 180 -23.19 -15.29 26.73
N THR A 181 -23.76 -14.90 27.88
CA THR A 181 -23.70 -13.58 28.47
C THR A 181 -22.30 -13.30 29.02
N SER A 182 -21.28 -13.26 28.17
CA SER A 182 -20.13 -12.42 28.48
C SER A 182 -20.55 -11.00 28.11
N ARG A 183 -20.45 -10.07 29.05
CA ARG A 183 -20.43 -8.63 28.74
C ARG A 183 -19.13 -8.37 27.96
N SER A 184 -19.09 -8.87 26.72
CA SER A 184 -18.09 -8.56 25.73
C SER A 184 -18.25 -7.08 25.49
N TRP A 185 -17.29 -6.31 25.95
CA TRP A 185 -17.18 -4.90 25.66
C TRP A 185 -17.27 -4.75 24.15
N SER A 186 -18.47 -4.42 23.69
CA SER A 186 -18.81 -4.16 22.31
C SER A 186 -18.30 -2.77 21.98
N PHE A 187 -16.98 -2.60 22.09
CA PHE A 187 -16.25 -1.40 21.71
C PHE A 187 -15.62 -1.71 20.36
N GLY A 188 -16.30 -1.29 19.29
CA GLY A 188 -15.76 -1.37 17.93
C GLY A 188 -16.80 -1.47 16.83
N GLN A 189 -18.04 -1.88 17.12
CA GLN A 189 -19.12 -1.84 16.13
C GLN A 189 -19.78 -0.44 16.03
N ARG A 190 -18.97 0.61 16.19
CA ARG A 190 -19.35 1.99 15.88
C ARG A 190 -18.46 2.48 14.75
N SER A 191 -19.12 2.62 13.60
CA SER A 191 -18.70 3.27 12.36
C SER A 191 -17.54 2.65 11.56
N SER A 192 -17.72 1.44 11.03
CA SER A 192 -17.38 1.26 9.62
C SER A 192 -18.46 1.98 8.80
N HIS A 193 -18.24 3.24 8.45
CA HIS A 193 -19.02 3.94 7.39
C HIS A 193 -18.76 3.38 5.99
N VAL A 194 -18.06 2.26 5.93
CA VAL A 194 -17.76 1.52 4.73
C VAL A 194 -18.79 0.40 4.67
N GLY A 195 -19.69 0.50 3.70
CA GLY A 195 -20.84 -0.40 3.59
C GLY A 195 -20.44 -1.87 3.58
N LYS A 196 -21.36 -2.75 3.99
CA LYS A 196 -21.23 -4.23 4.02
C LYS A 196 -20.78 -4.90 2.70
N ASN A 197 -20.57 -4.11 1.64
CA ASN A 197 -20.19 -4.53 0.29
C ASN A 197 -18.78 -4.08 -0.14
N TRP A 198 -18.08 -3.26 0.66
CA TRP A 198 -16.73 -2.80 0.32
C TRP A 198 -15.70 -3.88 0.58
N SER A 199 -14.66 -3.92 -0.25
CA SER A 199 -13.55 -4.86 -0.11
C SER A 199 -12.31 -4.24 -0.72
N ALA A 200 -11.21 -4.19 0.04
CA ALA A 200 -9.94 -3.69 -0.45
C ALA A 200 -9.44 -4.50 -1.67
N ALA A 201 -9.67 -5.82 -1.68
CA ALA A 201 -9.33 -6.68 -2.82
C ALA A 201 -10.09 -6.29 -4.10
N LYS A 202 -11.38 -5.96 -3.99
CA LYS A 202 -12.18 -5.45 -5.13
C LYS A 202 -11.69 -4.08 -5.60
N GLN A 203 -11.27 -3.20 -4.68
CA GLN A 203 -10.70 -1.91 -5.04
C GLN A 203 -9.40 -2.09 -5.84
N ILE A 204 -8.50 -2.95 -5.39
CA ILE A 204 -7.27 -3.27 -6.15
C ILE A 204 -7.63 -3.86 -7.51
N GLN A 205 -8.53 -4.84 -7.58
CA GLN A 205 -8.93 -5.44 -8.86
C GLN A 205 -9.47 -4.38 -9.84
N ALA A 206 -10.28 -3.44 -9.36
CA ALA A 206 -10.79 -2.35 -10.17
C ALA A 206 -9.70 -1.36 -10.61
N MET A 207 -8.66 -1.12 -9.80
CA MET A 207 -7.50 -0.32 -10.19
C MET A 207 -6.69 -0.99 -11.32
N VAL A 208 -6.58 -2.32 -11.30
CA VAL A 208 -5.84 -3.14 -12.28
C VAL A 208 -6.60 -3.27 -13.61
N ALA A 209 -7.93 -3.39 -13.57
CA ALA A 209 -8.75 -3.79 -14.72
C ALA A 209 -8.54 -2.96 -16.00
N ASN A 210 -8.23 -1.67 -15.87
CA ASN A 210 -7.98 -0.76 -17.00
C ASN A 210 -6.51 -0.32 -17.11
N LEU A 211 -5.59 -0.91 -16.35
CA LEU A 211 -4.18 -0.54 -16.39
C LEU A 211 -3.48 -1.19 -17.59
N VAL A 212 -3.57 -0.54 -18.74
CA VAL A 212 -3.03 -1.04 -20.02
C VAL A 212 -1.79 -0.26 -20.43
N LEU A 213 -0.77 -0.96 -20.90
CA LEU A 213 0.46 -0.35 -21.43
C LEU A 213 0.10 0.58 -22.61
N PRO A 214 0.42 1.88 -22.53
CA PRO A 214 0.14 2.81 -23.61
C PRO A 214 1.02 2.52 -24.83
N ARG A 215 0.47 2.82 -26.02
CA ARG A 215 1.19 2.69 -27.30
C ARG A 215 2.15 3.85 -27.59
N GLY A 216 1.91 5.02 -26.98
CA GLY A 216 2.72 6.22 -27.16
C GLY A 216 3.55 6.55 -25.92
N ALA A 217 4.71 7.18 -26.14
CA ALA A 217 5.60 7.63 -25.06
C ALA A 217 4.93 8.67 -24.14
N GLU A 218 4.01 9.47 -24.68
CA GLU A 218 3.34 10.56 -23.95
C GLU A 218 2.55 10.08 -22.73
N ALA A 219 1.83 8.95 -22.84
CA ALA A 219 1.05 8.42 -21.71
C ALA A 219 1.87 7.53 -20.76
N MET A 220 3.16 7.31 -21.05
CA MET A 220 4.03 6.41 -20.30
C MET A 220 4.28 6.87 -18.86
N PRO A 221 4.54 8.16 -18.54
CA PRO A 221 4.71 8.60 -17.16
C PRO A 221 3.49 8.30 -16.29
N VAL A 222 2.29 8.55 -16.84
CA VAL A 222 1.00 8.31 -16.16
C VAL A 222 0.78 6.81 -15.92
N TYR A 223 1.14 5.97 -16.90
CA TYR A 223 1.09 4.51 -16.76
C TYR A 223 2.06 3.99 -15.70
N ILE A 224 3.32 4.46 -15.70
CA ILE A 224 4.33 4.08 -14.70
C ILE A 224 3.84 4.45 -13.31
N MET A 225 3.44 5.71 -13.09
CA MET A 225 2.98 6.16 -11.78
C MET A 225 1.71 5.43 -11.32
N SER A 226 0.76 5.17 -12.24
CA SER A 226 -0.42 4.35 -11.94
C SER A 226 -0.02 2.93 -11.52
N SER A 227 0.97 2.32 -12.18
CA SER A 227 1.48 0.98 -11.85
C SER A 227 2.13 0.94 -10.47
N VAL A 228 2.98 1.93 -10.16
CA VAL A 228 3.63 2.08 -8.85
C VAL A 228 2.58 2.27 -7.76
N MET A 229 1.56 3.10 -7.99
CA MET A 229 0.44 3.30 -7.07
C MET A 229 -0.30 1.99 -6.78
N VAL A 230 -0.67 1.24 -7.83
CA VAL A 230 -1.40 -0.02 -7.64
C VAL A 230 -0.56 -1.04 -6.87
N LEU A 231 0.74 -1.15 -7.17
CA LEU A 231 1.66 -2.03 -6.46
C LEU A 231 1.70 -1.69 -4.96
N VAL A 232 1.93 -0.43 -4.63
CA VAL A 232 2.05 0.02 -3.23
C VAL A 232 0.74 -0.18 -2.47
N MET A 233 -0.40 0.16 -3.08
CA MET A 233 -1.71 -0.06 -2.47
C MET A 233 -1.99 -1.56 -2.25
N TRP A 234 -1.62 -2.41 -3.22
CA TRP A 234 -1.77 -3.86 -3.09
C TRP A 234 -0.92 -4.41 -1.92
N VAL A 235 0.33 -3.97 -1.79
CA VAL A 235 1.20 -4.38 -0.69
C VAL A 235 0.65 -3.93 0.68
N LEU A 236 0.16 -2.70 0.79
CA LEU A 236 -0.46 -2.21 2.04
C LEU A 236 -1.70 -3.04 2.42
N VAL A 237 -2.54 -3.39 1.45
CA VAL A 237 -3.73 -4.22 1.66
C VAL A 237 -3.36 -5.65 2.06
N ALA A 238 -2.25 -6.19 1.55
CA ALA A 238 -1.75 -7.49 1.96
C ALA A 238 -1.19 -7.47 3.39
N ALA A 239 -0.47 -6.40 3.76
CA ALA A 239 0.20 -6.29 5.05
C ALA A 239 -0.76 -5.96 6.21
N VAL A 240 -1.71 -5.05 6.01
CA VAL A 240 -2.55 -4.50 7.09
C VAL A 240 -3.94 -5.13 7.06
N PRO A 241 -4.55 -5.48 8.20
CA PRO A 241 -5.91 -6.04 8.24
C PRO A 241 -6.96 -5.02 7.75
N CYS A 242 -7.26 -5.04 6.46
CA CYS A 242 -8.12 -4.07 5.76
C CYS A 242 -9.41 -4.73 5.24
N GLN A 243 -10.16 -5.44 6.10
CA GLN A 243 -11.41 -6.14 5.76
C GLN A 243 -11.36 -6.83 4.38
N THR A 244 -10.57 -7.89 4.28
CA THR A 244 -10.36 -8.61 3.01
C THR A 244 -10.92 -10.02 3.08
N SER A 245 -12.03 -10.27 2.38
CA SER A 245 -12.64 -11.61 2.31
C SER A 245 -11.73 -12.64 1.61
N SER A 246 -10.81 -12.25 0.73
CA SER A 246 -9.77 -13.12 0.17
C SER A 246 -8.72 -12.29 -0.57
N VAL A 247 -7.44 -12.44 -0.23
CA VAL A 247 -6.35 -11.99 -1.13
C VAL A 247 -5.81 -13.25 -1.79
N PRO A 248 -6.14 -13.46 -3.06
CA PRO A 248 -5.11 -13.37 -4.08
C PRO A 248 -5.57 -12.48 -5.26
N VAL A 249 -4.93 -11.32 -5.41
CA VAL A 249 -5.04 -10.47 -6.60
C VAL A 249 -3.98 -10.93 -7.61
N ALA A 250 -4.37 -11.06 -8.88
CA ALA A 250 -3.45 -11.40 -9.96
C ALA A 250 -2.27 -10.41 -9.99
N PRO A 251 -1.03 -10.89 -10.24
CA PRO A 251 0.12 -10.01 -10.38
C PRO A 251 -0.16 -8.93 -11.44
N LEU A 252 0.20 -7.67 -11.16
CA LEU A 252 0.21 -6.61 -12.18
C LEU A 252 0.98 -7.13 -13.38
N GLN A 253 0.35 -7.06 -14.56
CA GLN A 253 0.99 -7.41 -15.81
C GLN A 253 1.89 -6.25 -16.23
N LEU A 254 3.09 -6.20 -15.65
CA LEU A 254 4.08 -5.18 -15.95
C LEU A 254 4.99 -5.60 -17.11
N PRO A 255 5.43 -4.65 -17.96
CA PRO A 255 6.27 -4.93 -19.12
C PRO A 255 7.71 -5.28 -18.68
N LYS A 256 8.00 -6.57 -18.45
CA LYS A 256 9.30 -7.06 -17.93
C LYS A 256 10.54 -6.61 -18.72
N HIS A 257 10.39 -6.19 -19.97
CA HIS A 257 11.48 -5.67 -20.79
C HIS A 257 11.97 -4.27 -20.36
N GLN A 258 11.17 -3.55 -19.56
CA GLN A 258 11.56 -2.26 -18.99
C GLN A 258 12.25 -2.47 -17.64
N SER A 259 13.38 -1.79 -17.40
CA SER A 259 14.16 -1.89 -16.16
C SER A 259 13.33 -1.60 -14.91
N TRP A 260 12.58 -0.50 -14.91
CA TRP A 260 11.70 -0.10 -13.80
C TRP A 260 10.64 -1.16 -13.48
N ALA A 261 10.07 -1.79 -14.50
CA ALA A 261 9.04 -2.80 -14.37
C ALA A 261 9.62 -4.12 -13.85
N SER A 262 10.83 -4.49 -14.25
CA SER A 262 11.53 -5.68 -13.75
C SER A 262 11.71 -5.62 -12.23
N ASN A 263 12.17 -4.49 -11.71
CA ASN A 263 12.35 -4.31 -10.26
C ASN A 263 11.01 -4.32 -9.51
N ALA A 264 9.99 -3.64 -10.04
CA ALA A 264 8.64 -3.66 -9.48
C ALA A 264 8.03 -5.08 -9.45
N VAL A 265 8.26 -5.89 -10.49
CA VAL A 265 7.84 -7.31 -10.56
C VAL A 265 8.53 -8.13 -9.48
N ASN A 266 9.82 -7.90 -9.21
CA ASN A 266 10.54 -8.61 -8.15
C ASN A 266 9.93 -8.34 -6.76
N VAL A 267 9.56 -7.08 -6.44
CA VAL A 267 8.80 -6.76 -5.21
C VAL A 267 7.49 -7.54 -5.17
N GLN A 268 6.75 -7.55 -6.28
CA GLN A 268 5.48 -8.25 -6.39
C GLN A 268 5.62 -9.77 -6.20
N GLU A 269 6.68 -10.37 -6.75
CA GLU A 269 6.97 -11.80 -6.58
C GLU A 269 7.32 -12.13 -5.13
N ARG A 270 8.21 -11.35 -4.49
CA ARG A 270 8.58 -11.55 -3.07
C ARG A 270 7.37 -11.43 -2.13
N VAL A 271 6.55 -10.39 -2.29
CA VAL A 271 5.33 -10.22 -1.48
C VAL A 271 4.29 -11.29 -1.83
N GLY A 272 4.18 -11.67 -3.10
CA GLY A 272 3.27 -12.72 -3.56
C GLY A 272 3.60 -14.09 -2.98
N GLU A 273 4.88 -14.41 -2.77
CA GLU A 273 5.29 -15.61 -2.05
C GLU A 273 4.84 -15.58 -0.58
N GLU A 274 4.97 -14.45 0.09
CA GLU A 274 4.52 -14.29 1.48
C GLU A 274 3.00 -14.45 1.60
N VAL A 275 2.24 -13.86 0.67
CA VAL A 275 0.78 -14.04 0.58
C VAL A 275 0.42 -15.52 0.41
N LYS A 276 1.10 -16.24 -0.47
CA LYS A 276 0.86 -17.68 -0.72
C LYS A 276 1.23 -18.55 0.49
N ARG A 277 2.40 -18.31 1.12
CA ARG A 277 2.83 -19.08 2.30
C ARG A 277 1.84 -18.95 3.45
N LYS A 278 1.15 -17.81 3.54
CA LYS A 278 0.38 -17.41 4.72
C LYS A 278 -1.12 -17.32 4.48
N GLU A 279 -1.61 -17.80 3.32
CA GLU A 279 -3.03 -17.81 2.92
C GLU A 279 -3.97 -18.51 3.93
N LYS A 280 -3.42 -19.45 4.72
CA LYS A 280 -4.14 -20.20 5.77
C LYS A 280 -4.35 -19.43 7.07
N ARG A 281 -3.61 -18.33 7.30
CA ARG A 281 -3.76 -17.51 8.51
C ARG A 281 -4.65 -16.31 8.18
N GLY A 282 -5.56 -15.99 9.09
CA GLY A 282 -6.40 -14.80 8.99
C GLY A 282 -5.64 -13.54 9.38
N GLY A 283 -6.09 -12.39 8.91
CA GLY A 283 -5.50 -11.09 9.26
C GLY A 283 -4.38 -10.63 8.32
N GLY A 284 -3.88 -9.41 8.58
CA GLY A 284 -2.82 -8.80 7.80
C GLY A 284 -1.49 -9.55 7.90
N LEU A 285 -0.68 -9.48 6.83
CA LEU A 285 0.60 -10.18 6.73
C LEU A 285 1.79 -9.45 7.37
N MET A 286 1.55 -8.36 8.08
CA MET A 286 2.58 -7.59 8.75
C MET A 286 3.38 -8.47 9.72
N GLU A 287 4.69 -8.34 9.67
CA GLU A 287 5.60 -9.29 10.31
C GLU A 287 5.47 -9.31 11.84
N GLU A 288 5.34 -8.14 12.44
CA GLU A 288 5.23 -7.96 13.89
C GLU A 288 3.92 -8.57 14.43
N MET A 289 2.85 -8.55 13.63
CA MET A 289 1.59 -9.22 13.98
C MET A 289 1.74 -10.73 14.01
N GLN A 290 2.56 -11.29 13.11
CA GLN A 290 2.78 -12.74 13.05
C GLN A 290 3.65 -13.22 14.21
N ARG A 291 4.68 -12.44 14.58
CA ARG A 291 5.44 -12.71 15.80
C ARG A 291 4.54 -12.62 17.03
N MET A 292 3.72 -11.57 17.11
CA MET A 292 2.75 -11.39 18.20
C MET A 292 1.76 -12.55 18.28
N GLU A 293 1.25 -13.06 17.15
CA GLU A 293 0.40 -14.25 17.13
C GLU A 293 1.14 -15.48 17.66
N SER A 294 2.36 -15.72 17.18
CA SER A 294 3.17 -16.88 17.57
C SER A 294 3.45 -16.90 19.07
N VAL A 295 3.93 -15.78 19.62
CA VAL A 295 4.20 -15.66 21.06
C VAL A 295 2.89 -15.70 21.85
N GLY A 296 1.82 -15.09 21.33
CA GLY A 296 0.50 -15.11 21.96
C GLY A 296 -0.10 -16.51 22.08
N LEU A 297 0.10 -17.38 21.09
CA LEU A 297 -0.30 -18.80 21.13
C LEU A 297 0.49 -19.59 22.18
N PHE A 298 1.81 -19.39 22.24
CA PHE A 298 2.65 -20.02 23.25
C PHE A 298 2.23 -19.62 24.68
N LEU A 299 2.08 -18.31 24.92
CA LEU A 299 1.65 -17.80 26.21
C LEU A 299 0.23 -18.26 26.56
N MET A 300 -0.65 -18.41 25.56
CA MET A 300 -2.00 -18.94 25.76
C MET A 300 -1.92 -20.37 26.30
N GLU A 301 -1.16 -21.23 25.64
CA GLU A 301 -0.96 -22.63 26.03
C GLU A 301 -0.43 -22.76 27.46
N PHE A 302 0.56 -21.93 27.82
CA PHE A 302 1.02 -21.83 29.21
C PHE A 302 -0.13 -21.49 30.17
N THR A 303 -0.96 -20.48 29.86
CA THR A 303 -2.08 -20.12 30.75
C THR A 303 -3.14 -21.22 30.88
N GLU A 304 -3.19 -22.18 29.98
CA GLU A 304 -4.10 -23.34 30.08
C GLU A 304 -3.52 -24.47 30.94
N ARG A 305 -2.18 -24.62 30.91
CA ARG A 305 -1.45 -25.67 31.65
C ARG A 305 -1.08 -25.28 33.07
N PHE A 306 -0.99 -23.98 33.35
CA PHE A 306 -0.56 -23.45 34.63
C PHE A 306 -1.26 -24.11 35.83
N ARG A 307 -0.47 -24.70 36.72
CA ARG A 307 -0.88 -25.15 38.06
C ARG A 307 -0.07 -24.39 39.08
N PHE A 308 -0.70 -24.04 40.20
CA PHE A 308 -0.03 -23.38 41.31
C PHE A 308 0.44 -24.43 42.33
N PRO A 309 1.67 -24.35 42.86
CA PRO A 309 2.74 -23.38 42.54
C PRO A 309 3.39 -23.65 41.17
N GLY A 310 3.84 -22.60 40.47
CA GLY A 310 4.37 -22.69 39.11
C GLY A 310 5.78 -23.26 39.05
N GLU A 311 6.01 -24.27 38.19
CA GLU A 311 7.31 -24.91 37.98
C GLU A 311 7.98 -24.48 36.66
N GLU A 312 7.21 -23.91 35.72
CA GLU A 312 7.63 -23.52 34.36
C GLU A 312 7.77 -21.98 34.24
N GLU A 313 8.64 -21.34 35.02
CA GLU A 313 8.74 -19.87 35.05
C GLU A 313 9.73 -19.27 34.03
N GLU A 314 10.83 -19.96 33.69
CA GLU A 314 11.95 -19.37 32.90
C GLU A 314 11.62 -19.21 31.40
N GLU A 315 11.13 -20.26 30.73
CA GLU A 315 10.77 -20.19 29.30
C GLU A 315 9.61 -19.20 29.05
N VAL A 316 8.69 -19.10 30.01
CA VAL A 316 7.57 -18.17 29.96
C VAL A 316 8.05 -16.74 30.13
N GLU A 317 9.02 -16.50 31.00
CA GLU A 317 9.63 -15.18 31.20
C GLU A 317 10.28 -14.68 29.90
N GLU A 318 11.04 -15.53 29.21
CA GLU A 318 11.63 -15.20 27.91
C GLU A 318 10.55 -14.82 26.88
N LYS A 319 9.46 -15.58 26.80
CA LYS A 319 8.36 -15.31 25.85
C LYS A 319 7.54 -14.07 26.23
N VAL A 320 7.41 -13.77 27.52
CA VAL A 320 6.78 -12.53 28.00
C VAL A 320 7.64 -11.32 27.65
N ASP A 321 8.96 -11.43 27.74
CA ASP A 321 9.88 -10.38 27.34
C ASP A 321 9.93 -10.19 25.82
N GLU A 322 9.88 -11.29 25.05
CA GLU A 322 9.73 -11.22 23.58
C GLU A 322 8.45 -10.46 23.18
N MET A 323 7.31 -10.76 23.84
CA MET A 323 6.06 -10.05 23.60
C MET A 323 6.13 -8.56 23.99
N ASP A 324 6.78 -8.24 25.12
CA ASP A 324 6.97 -6.86 25.57
C ASP A 324 7.79 -6.05 24.56
N GLU A 325 8.88 -6.62 24.05
CA GLU A 325 9.72 -5.98 23.04
C GLU A 325 8.97 -5.73 21.72
N ILE A 326 8.16 -6.69 21.27
CA ILE A 326 7.27 -6.49 20.12
C ILE A 326 6.32 -5.32 20.38
N CYS A 327 5.68 -5.27 21.56
CA CYS A 327 4.72 -4.22 21.90
C CYS A 327 5.34 -2.82 21.95
N ARG A 328 6.58 -2.70 22.44
CA ARG A 328 7.31 -1.43 22.53
C ARG A 328 7.72 -0.90 21.16
N ARG A 329 8.31 -1.74 20.31
CA ARG A 329 8.69 -1.33 18.94
C ARG A 329 7.47 -0.88 18.14
N MET A 330 6.40 -1.68 18.18
CA MET A 330 5.17 -1.36 17.46
C MET A 330 4.49 -0.07 17.94
N GLU A 331 4.67 0.35 19.20
CA GLU A 331 4.06 1.59 19.69
C GLU A 331 4.49 2.81 18.87
N VAL A 332 5.79 2.97 18.67
CA VAL A 332 6.37 4.10 17.92
C VAL A 332 6.20 3.88 16.42
N GLU A 333 6.51 2.68 15.93
CA GLU A 333 6.57 2.40 14.50
C GLU A 333 5.18 2.46 13.83
N LEU A 334 4.11 2.06 14.51
CA LEU A 334 2.75 2.16 13.98
C LEU A 334 2.29 3.61 13.84
N GLU A 335 2.71 4.51 14.73
CA GLU A 335 2.42 5.94 14.60
C GLU A 335 3.13 6.55 13.40
N ASP A 336 4.39 6.19 13.20
CA ASP A 336 5.17 6.61 12.04
C ASP A 336 4.57 6.10 10.73
N LEU A 337 4.21 4.81 10.67
CA LEU A 337 3.55 4.21 9.51
C LEU A 337 2.22 4.92 9.21
N GLN A 338 1.38 5.14 10.23
CA GLN A 338 0.12 5.87 10.07
C GLN A 338 0.34 7.30 9.53
N ARG A 339 1.37 8.00 10.03
CA ARG A 339 1.71 9.35 9.56
C ARG A 339 2.13 9.33 8.09
N GLN A 340 2.93 8.36 7.67
CA GLN A 340 3.35 8.21 6.27
C GLN A 340 2.18 7.87 5.34
N VAL A 341 1.27 6.97 5.75
CA VAL A 341 0.05 6.66 4.97
C VAL A 341 -0.81 7.92 4.80
N ARG A 342 -0.94 8.76 5.84
CA ARG A 342 -1.65 10.06 5.73
C ARG A 342 -0.92 11.04 4.82
N ALA A 343 0.40 11.05 4.81
CA ALA A 343 1.18 11.88 3.88
C ALA A 343 0.96 11.44 2.43
N VAL A 344 0.91 10.12 2.16
CA VAL A 344 0.55 9.56 0.84
C VAL A 344 -0.87 9.98 0.45
N PHE A 345 -1.85 9.86 1.35
CA PHE A 345 -3.22 10.32 1.11
C PHE A 345 -3.25 11.80 0.68
N GLN A 346 -2.55 12.67 1.40
CA GLN A 346 -2.49 14.10 1.06
C GLN A 346 -1.83 14.37 -0.29
N ARG A 347 -0.76 13.64 -0.63
CA ARG A 347 -0.10 13.75 -1.94
C ARG A 347 -1.02 13.31 -3.07
N LEU A 348 -1.73 12.20 -2.90
CA LEU A 348 -2.74 11.73 -3.87
C LEU A 348 -3.84 12.77 -4.11
N VAL A 349 -4.32 13.44 -3.07
CA VAL A 349 -5.28 14.56 -3.22
C VAL A 349 -4.69 15.69 -4.06
N ARG A 350 -3.42 16.05 -3.86
CA ARG A 350 -2.75 17.09 -4.66
C ARG A 350 -2.60 16.68 -6.13
N ILE A 351 -2.12 15.47 -6.41
CA ILE A 351 -2.01 14.94 -7.78
C ILE A 351 -3.36 14.99 -8.48
N ARG A 352 -4.44 14.62 -7.78
CA ARG A 352 -5.80 14.71 -8.33
C ARG A 352 -6.16 16.14 -8.74
N LEU A 353 -5.84 17.14 -7.92
CA LEU A 353 -6.11 18.55 -8.24
C LEU A 353 -5.28 19.01 -9.45
N GLU A 354 -4.00 18.61 -9.51
CA GLU A 354 -3.11 18.91 -10.62
C GLU A 354 -3.63 18.30 -11.94
N ILE A 355 -4.03 17.03 -11.94
CA ILE A 355 -4.60 16.37 -13.12
C ILE A 355 -5.92 17.03 -13.55
N VAL A 356 -6.80 17.37 -12.60
CA VAL A 356 -8.05 18.08 -12.93
C VAL A 356 -7.74 19.43 -13.56
N SER A 357 -6.78 20.19 -13.02
CA SER A 357 -6.37 21.47 -13.61
C SER A 357 -5.83 21.31 -15.04
N VAL A 358 -5.08 20.24 -15.31
CA VAL A 358 -4.60 19.91 -16.66
C VAL A 358 -5.76 19.61 -17.59
N LEU A 359 -6.76 18.85 -17.15
CA LEU A 359 -7.93 18.51 -17.96
C LEU A 359 -8.86 19.72 -18.20
N ASP A 360 -9.03 20.59 -17.21
CA ASP A 360 -9.85 21.81 -17.31
C ASP A 360 -9.22 22.85 -18.23
N LEU A 361 -7.88 22.93 -18.29
CA LEU A 361 -7.15 23.78 -19.25
C LEU A 361 -7.26 23.29 -20.70
N ASN A 362 -7.81 22.10 -20.93
CA ASN A 362 -8.03 21.51 -22.25
C ASN A 362 -9.46 21.69 -22.79
N LEU A 363 -10.38 22.27 -21.98
CA LEU A 363 -11.72 22.73 -22.38
C LEU A 363 -11.69 24.22 -22.74
#